data_AF-A0A1M6EF84-F1
#
_entry.id   AF-A0A1M6EF84-F1
#
_cell.length_a   1.000
_cell.length_b   1.000
_cell.length_c   1.000
_cell.angle_alpha   90.00
_cell.angle_beta   90.00
_cell.angle_gamma   90.00
#
_symmetry.space_group_name_H-M   'P 1'
#
loop_
_entity.id
_entity.type
_entity.pdbx_description
1 polymer ?
#
loop_
_entity_poly.entity_id
_entity_poly.type
_entity_poly.pdbx_seq_one_letter_code
_entity_poly.pdbx_strand_id
1 'polypeptide(L)'
;MNDMAAKTVSEPGTPEEKVICCEMRILPNGTYEVYKAPSAVLAKEFLSKKSLSGSDAHIIVETPEGNWCVDSEGIYLERLLPFQRSLELAQCRGQIKTPPSPLGLKMAAMGFSDNFTAHVKCGKCGHIWLDGLRYRNRTLVKCPQCQALNVVDSRRFSYTARI
;
A
#
# COMPACT_ATOMS: atom_id res chain seq x y z
N MET A 1 -25.89 28.57 -37.14
CA MET A 1 -26.53 27.97 -35.97
C MET A 1 -26.34 26.48 -36.12
N ASN A 2 -25.20 25.97 -35.65
CA ASN A 2 -25.02 25.32 -34.34
C ASN A 2 -25.59 23.88 -34.41
N ASP A 3 -24.90 22.81 -34.04
CA ASP A 3 -23.64 22.67 -33.32
C ASP A 3 -23.02 21.31 -33.67
N MET A 4 -21.70 21.26 -33.50
CA MET A 4 -20.91 20.05 -33.53
C MET A 4 -21.34 19.12 -32.39
N ALA A 5 -21.45 17.81 -32.68
CA ALA A 5 -21.31 16.79 -31.65
C ALA A 5 -20.25 15.80 -32.15
N ALA A 6 -19.02 16.06 -31.70
CA ALA A 6 -17.84 15.27 -31.97
C ALA A 6 -18.04 13.83 -31.47
N LYS A 7 -17.70 12.88 -32.34
CA LYS A 7 -17.39 11.50 -31.96
C LYS A 7 -16.23 11.54 -30.97
N THR A 8 -16.49 11.25 -29.70
CA THR A 8 -15.42 10.98 -28.74
C THR A 8 -14.81 9.62 -29.08
N VAL A 9 -13.61 9.66 -29.63
CA VAL A 9 -12.74 8.52 -29.90
C VAL A 9 -12.42 7.85 -28.57
N SER A 10 -12.86 6.61 -28.40
CA SER A 10 -12.37 5.72 -27.35
C SER A 10 -10.92 5.34 -27.68
N GLU A 11 -9.97 5.80 -26.88
CA GLU A 11 -8.56 5.39 -26.99
C GLU A 11 -8.42 3.87 -26.75
N PRO A 12 -7.57 3.16 -27.50
CA PRO A 12 -7.35 1.74 -27.33
C PRO A 12 -6.32 1.50 -26.22
N GLY A 13 -6.76 1.53 -24.97
CA GLY A 13 -6.00 0.98 -23.85
C GLY A 13 -6.22 -0.53 -23.76
N THR A 14 -5.15 -1.31 -23.84
CA THR A 14 -5.12 -2.77 -23.71
C THR A 14 -5.96 -3.28 -22.52
N PRO A 15 -6.68 -4.43 -22.62
CA PRO A 15 -7.69 -4.82 -21.64
C PRO A 15 -7.17 -5.37 -20.30
N GLU A 16 -5.86 -5.52 -20.08
CA GLU A 16 -5.33 -6.41 -19.03
C GLU A 16 -4.73 -5.70 -17.79
N GLU A 17 -4.72 -4.37 -17.71
CA GLU A 17 -4.07 -3.62 -16.61
C GLU A 17 -5.04 -2.69 -15.86
N LYS A 18 -6.24 -3.16 -15.54
CA LYS A 18 -7.24 -2.33 -14.85
C LYS A 18 -7.54 -2.84 -13.46
N VAL A 19 -7.70 -1.91 -12.52
CA VAL A 19 -8.27 -2.17 -11.21
C VAL A 19 -9.77 -2.38 -11.39
N ILE A 20 -10.28 -3.52 -10.94
CA ILE A 20 -11.68 -3.94 -11.16
C ILE A 20 -12.43 -3.84 -9.84
N CYS A 21 -13.58 -3.15 -9.83
CA CYS A 21 -14.48 -3.15 -8.68
C CYS A 21 -15.19 -4.51 -8.59
N CYS A 22 -15.00 -5.21 -7.47
CA CYS A 22 -15.63 -6.50 -7.23
C CYS A 22 -16.86 -6.38 -6.34
N GLU A 23 -16.81 -5.49 -5.35
CA GLU A 23 -17.88 -5.29 -4.39
C GLU A 23 -17.93 -3.84 -3.92
N MET A 24 -19.15 -3.34 -3.71
CA MET A 24 -19.38 -2.03 -3.12
C MET A 24 -20.59 -2.12 -2.19
N ARG A 25 -20.38 -1.79 -0.91
CA ARG A 25 -21.41 -1.71 0.11
C ARG A 25 -21.45 -0.29 0.66
N ILE A 26 -22.60 0.36 0.55
CA ILE A 26 -22.84 1.69 1.12
C ILE A 26 -23.74 1.48 2.33
N LEU A 27 -23.23 1.76 3.52
CA LEU A 27 -23.95 1.64 4.77
C LEU A 27 -24.12 3.02 5.41
N PRO A 28 -25.09 3.21 6.32
CA PRO A 28 -25.27 4.48 7.04
C PRO A 28 -24.03 4.92 7.83
N ASN A 29 -23.18 3.96 8.20
CA ASN A 29 -21.97 4.13 9.00
C ASN A 29 -20.68 4.03 8.19
N GLY A 30 -20.73 4.15 6.86
CA GLY A 30 -19.52 4.13 6.03
C GLY A 30 -19.67 3.38 4.71
N THR A 31 -18.64 3.48 3.89
CA THR A 31 -18.58 2.81 2.58
C THR A 31 -17.49 1.75 2.62
N TYR A 32 -17.80 0.55 2.15
CA TYR A 32 -16.86 -0.54 2.02
C TYR A 32 -16.76 -0.96 0.56
N GLU A 33 -15.57 -0.83 -0.03
CA GLU A 33 -15.32 -1.16 -1.44
C GLU A 33 -14.20 -2.20 -1.55
N VAL A 34 -14.41 -3.23 -2.37
CA VAL A 34 -13.39 -4.25 -2.68
C VAL A 34 -13.08 -4.20 -4.17
N TYR A 35 -11.80 -4.09 -4.49
CA TYR A 35 -11.26 -4.11 -5.83
C TYR A 35 -10.23 -5.23 -6.00
N LYS A 36 -9.94 -5.58 -7.24
CA LYS A 36 -8.81 -6.44 -7.63
C LYS A 36 -7.86 -5.66 -8.53
N ALA A 37 -6.56 -5.81 -8.29
CA ALA A 37 -5.51 -5.27 -9.16
C ALA A 37 -4.45 -6.35 -9.46
N PRO A 38 -3.82 -6.32 -10.65
CA PRO A 38 -2.83 -7.32 -11.03
C PRO A 38 -1.48 -7.15 -10.31
N SER A 39 -1.23 -6.00 -9.66
CA SER A 39 -0.03 -5.78 -8.85
C SER A 39 -0.27 -4.81 -7.70
N ALA A 40 0.53 -4.96 -6.64
CA ALA A 40 0.60 -4.01 -5.52
C ALA A 40 0.94 -2.57 -5.94
N VAL A 41 1.72 -2.39 -7.02
CA VAL A 41 2.05 -1.04 -7.53
C VAL A 41 0.79 -0.35 -8.01
N LEU A 42 0.01 -1.01 -8.86
CA LEU A 42 -1.25 -0.47 -9.38
C LEU A 42 -2.28 -0.27 -8.26
N ALA A 43 -2.35 -1.18 -7.29
CA ALA A 43 -3.21 -1.01 -6.13
C ALA A 43 -2.89 0.27 -5.35
N LYS A 44 -1.61 0.50 -5.01
CA LYS A 44 -1.19 1.70 -4.28
C LYS A 44 -1.40 2.98 -5.09
N GLU A 45 -1.14 2.95 -6.40
CA GLU A 45 -1.41 4.10 -7.28
C GLU A 45 -2.91 4.44 -7.34
N PHE A 46 -3.77 3.41 -7.43
CA PHE A 46 -5.22 3.57 -7.40
C PHE A 46 -5.68 4.16 -6.06
N LEU A 47 -5.25 3.58 -4.94
CA LEU A 47 -5.60 4.05 -3.60
C LEU A 47 -5.12 5.47 -3.32
N SER A 48 -3.96 5.88 -3.87
CA SER A 48 -3.42 7.23 -3.69
C SER A 48 -4.24 8.32 -4.41
N LYS A 49 -5.00 7.93 -5.45
CA LYS A 49 -5.82 8.86 -6.26
C LYS A 49 -7.29 8.84 -5.85
N LYS A 50 -7.75 7.75 -5.22
CA LYS A 50 -9.15 7.56 -4.84
C LYS A 50 -9.47 8.42 -3.62
N SER A 51 -10.42 9.33 -3.76
CA SER A 51 -10.92 10.13 -2.63
C SER A 51 -11.93 9.32 -1.82
N LEU A 52 -11.67 9.15 -0.52
CA LEU A 52 -12.63 8.60 0.42
C LEU A 52 -13.66 9.69 0.79
N SER A 53 -14.94 9.42 0.51
CA SER A 53 -16.03 10.30 0.94
C SER A 53 -16.61 9.76 2.24
N GLY A 54 -16.18 10.33 3.38
CA GLY A 54 -16.63 9.95 4.72
C GLY A 54 -15.52 9.37 5.60
N SER A 55 -15.62 9.59 6.92
CA SER A 55 -14.61 9.18 7.91
C SER A 55 -14.48 7.67 8.09
N ASP A 56 -15.54 6.93 7.76
CA ASP A 56 -15.65 5.46 7.93
C ASP A 56 -15.60 4.71 6.59
N ALA A 57 -15.00 5.33 5.57
CA ALA A 57 -14.81 4.68 4.29
C ALA A 57 -13.57 3.76 4.33
N HIS A 58 -13.75 2.54 3.83
CA HIS A 58 -12.71 1.53 3.78
C HIS A 58 -12.65 0.91 2.38
N ILE A 59 -11.48 0.93 1.76
CA ILE A 59 -11.27 0.31 0.46
C ILE A 59 -10.19 -0.74 0.58
N ILE A 60 -10.46 -1.93 0.05
CA ILE A 60 -9.51 -3.05 -0.06
C ILE A 60 -9.23 -3.28 -1.53
N VAL A 61 -7.95 -3.44 -1.89
CA VAL A 61 -7.50 -3.85 -3.20
C VAL A 61 -6.71 -5.15 -3.07
N GLU A 62 -7.30 -6.23 -3.55
CA GLU A 62 -6.70 -7.56 -3.56
C GLU A 62 -5.64 -7.66 -4.67
N THR A 63 -4.44 -8.12 -4.32
CA THR A 63 -3.35 -8.34 -5.26
C THR A 63 -2.59 -9.64 -4.96
N PRO A 64 -1.87 -10.22 -5.93
CA PRO A 64 -0.98 -11.36 -5.67
C PRO A 64 0.08 -11.07 -4.60
N GLU A 65 0.48 -9.80 -4.44
CA GLU A 65 1.42 -9.35 -3.41
C GLU A 65 0.71 -8.81 -2.15
N GLY A 66 -0.46 -9.37 -1.83
CA GLY A 66 -1.21 -9.06 -0.62
C GLY A 66 -2.25 -7.95 -0.82
N ASN A 67 -3.13 -7.82 0.16
CA ASN A 67 -4.23 -6.87 0.11
C ASN A 67 -3.75 -5.50 0.60
N TRP A 68 -3.94 -4.48 -0.24
CA TRP A 68 -3.64 -3.10 0.09
C TRP A 68 -4.93 -2.37 0.38
N CYS A 69 -4.95 -1.65 1.50
CA CYS A 69 -6.14 -0.97 1.96
C CYS A 69 -5.91 0.52 2.10
N VAL A 70 -6.98 1.30 2.10
CA VAL A 70 -6.96 2.70 2.52
C VAL A 70 -8.17 2.98 3.40
N ASP A 71 -7.94 3.75 4.45
CA ASP A 71 -8.94 4.33 5.32
C ASP A 71 -8.62 5.81 5.57
N SER A 72 -9.26 6.43 6.56
CA SER A 72 -9.04 7.82 6.95
C SER A 72 -7.60 8.13 7.40
N GLU A 73 -6.79 7.12 7.67
CA GLU A 73 -5.43 7.22 8.23
C GLU A 73 -4.34 6.89 7.19
N GLY A 74 -4.77 6.48 6.00
CA GLY A 74 -3.94 6.33 4.82
C GLY A 74 -3.80 4.89 4.34
N ILE A 75 -2.84 4.69 3.42
CA ILE A 75 -2.65 3.40 2.78
C ILE A 75 -1.89 2.44 3.70
N TYR A 76 -2.42 1.24 3.88
CA TYR A 76 -1.80 0.19 4.67
C TYR A 76 -1.82 -1.17 3.98
N LEU A 77 -0.94 -2.07 4.44
CA LEU A 77 -0.92 -3.47 4.02
C LEU A 77 -1.71 -4.29 5.06
N GLU A 78 -2.75 -5.01 4.62
CA GLU A 78 -3.63 -5.77 5.52
C GLU A 78 -2.86 -6.77 6.38
N ARG A 79 -1.90 -7.47 5.77
CA ARG A 79 -1.08 -8.48 6.44
C ARG A 79 0.25 -8.68 5.73
N LEU A 80 1.30 -8.96 6.49
CA LEU A 80 2.60 -9.31 5.90
C LEU A 80 2.55 -10.61 5.11
N LEU A 81 3.28 -10.61 4.00
CA LEU A 81 3.54 -11.81 3.21
C LEU A 81 4.59 -12.70 3.89
N PRO A 82 4.55 -14.03 3.72
CA PRO A 82 5.49 -14.95 4.34
C PRO A 82 6.96 -14.61 4.08
N PHE A 83 7.31 -14.25 2.84
CA PHE A 83 8.70 -13.96 2.46
C PHE A 83 9.31 -12.78 3.21
N GLN A 84 8.48 -11.88 3.76
CA GLN A 84 8.96 -10.68 4.46
C GLN A 84 9.71 -11.02 5.77
N ARG A 85 9.69 -12.29 6.19
CA ARG A 85 10.42 -12.84 7.33
C ARG A 85 11.73 -13.55 6.96
N SER A 86 11.94 -13.84 5.67
CA SER A 86 13.09 -14.59 5.13
C SER A 86 14.32 -13.70 4.88
N LEU A 87 14.95 -13.22 5.96
CA LEU A 87 16.06 -12.28 5.89
C LEU A 87 17.30 -12.82 5.14
N GLU A 88 17.44 -14.13 5.06
CA GLU A 88 18.47 -14.84 4.31
C GLU A 88 18.44 -14.57 2.81
N LEU A 89 17.29 -14.16 2.27
CA LEU A 89 17.11 -13.83 0.85
C LEU A 89 17.52 -12.38 0.51
N ALA A 90 18.02 -11.62 1.50
CA ALA A 90 18.38 -10.22 1.30
C ALA A 90 19.56 -10.05 0.32
N GLN A 91 19.34 -9.23 -0.70
CA GLN A 91 20.35 -8.91 -1.71
C GLN A 91 20.98 -7.53 -1.47
N CYS A 92 20.26 -6.64 -0.78
CA CYS A 92 20.74 -5.30 -0.46
C CYS A 92 20.05 -4.74 0.80
N ARG A 93 20.49 -3.57 1.27
CA ARG A 93 19.92 -2.91 2.45
C ARG A 93 19.08 -1.71 2.03
N GLY A 94 17.78 -1.75 2.31
CA GLY A 94 16.88 -0.64 2.11
C GLY A 94 16.90 0.35 3.28
N GLN A 95 16.33 1.53 3.08
CA GLN A 95 16.24 2.57 4.11
C GLN A 95 14.82 3.12 4.21
N ILE A 96 14.32 3.33 5.43
CA ILE A 96 13.10 4.10 5.66
C ILE A 96 13.40 5.58 5.36
N LYS A 97 12.59 6.21 4.52
CA LYS A 97 12.80 7.60 4.07
C LYS A 97 12.01 8.63 4.82
N THR A 98 10.78 8.31 5.13
CA THR A 98 9.89 9.19 5.89
C THR A 98 9.53 8.50 7.20
N PRO A 99 9.33 9.26 8.29
CA PRO A 99 8.72 8.71 9.48
C PRO A 99 7.39 8.02 9.12
N PRO A 100 7.13 6.81 9.67
CA PRO A 100 5.87 6.13 9.44
C PRO A 100 4.70 6.90 10.07
N SER A 101 3.48 6.61 9.63
CA SER A 101 2.26 7.13 10.27
C SER A 101 2.28 6.78 11.78
N PRO A 102 2.06 7.75 12.69
CA PRO A 102 1.98 7.50 14.12
C PRO A 102 0.91 6.46 14.47
N LEU A 103 -0.24 6.50 13.80
CA LEU A 103 -1.31 5.54 14.05
C LEU A 103 -0.92 4.14 13.58
N GLY A 104 -0.41 3.99 12.36
CA GLY A 104 0.05 2.70 11.85
C GLY A 104 1.13 2.08 12.75
N LEU A 105 2.08 2.90 13.20
CA LEU A 105 3.12 2.47 14.15
C LEU A 105 2.53 2.07 15.51
N LYS A 106 1.55 2.82 16.02
CA LYS A 106 0.82 2.51 17.26
C LYS A 106 0.05 1.20 17.15
N MET A 107 -0.69 0.98 16.05
CA MET A 107 -1.43 -0.26 15.80
C MET A 107 -0.51 -1.48 15.78
N ALA A 108 0.63 -1.37 15.08
CA ALA A 108 1.63 -2.42 15.03
C ALA A 108 2.29 -2.67 16.41
N ALA A 109 2.54 -1.61 17.18
CA ALA A 109 3.12 -1.71 18.51
C ALA A 109 2.18 -2.39 19.54
N MET A 110 0.87 -2.17 19.40
CA MET A 110 -0.15 -2.76 20.27
C MET A 110 -0.58 -4.17 19.81
N GLY A 111 -0.08 -4.65 18.66
CA GLY A 111 -0.41 -5.97 18.12
C GLY A 111 -1.76 -6.05 17.40
N PHE A 112 -2.41 -4.92 17.12
CA PHE A 112 -3.63 -4.88 16.31
C PHE A 112 -3.34 -5.07 14.81
N SER A 113 -2.12 -4.77 14.39
CA SER A 113 -1.59 -5.10 13.05
C SER A 113 -0.24 -5.79 13.20
N ASP A 114 0.11 -6.66 12.25
CA ASP A 114 1.44 -7.29 12.20
C ASP A 114 2.50 -6.38 11.54
N ASN A 115 2.07 -5.24 10.99
CA ASN A 115 2.91 -4.29 10.27
C ASN A 115 2.43 -2.84 10.37
N PHE A 116 3.31 -1.93 9.94
CA PHE A 116 2.99 -0.54 9.63
C PHE A 116 3.59 -0.18 8.27
N THR A 117 3.03 0.80 7.57
CA THR A 117 3.55 1.23 6.28
C THR A 117 4.56 2.37 6.39
N ALA A 118 5.59 2.33 5.53
CA ALA A 118 6.59 3.38 5.41
C ALA A 118 7.15 3.46 3.99
N HIS A 119 7.66 4.63 3.61
CA HIS A 119 8.38 4.77 2.35
C HIS A 119 9.78 4.18 2.49
N VAL A 120 10.09 3.20 1.66
CA VAL A 120 11.39 2.51 1.59
C VAL A 120 12.16 2.97 0.36
N LYS A 121 13.42 3.36 0.53
CA LYS A 121 14.39 3.52 -0.57
C LYS A 121 15.13 2.22 -0.81
N CYS A 122 15.22 1.80 -2.07
CA CYS A 122 16.03 0.67 -2.49
C CYS A 122 17.52 0.95 -2.26
N GLY A 123 18.25 -0.01 -1.69
CA GLY A 123 19.70 0.05 -1.59
C GLY A 123 20.44 -0.18 -2.91
N LYS A 124 19.77 -0.78 -3.90
CA LYS A 124 20.37 -1.11 -5.22
C LYS A 124 20.13 -0.02 -6.26
N CYS A 125 18.88 0.32 -6.55
CA CYS A 125 18.55 1.29 -7.61
C CYS A 125 18.10 2.66 -7.10
N GLY A 126 17.92 2.83 -5.78
CA GLY A 126 17.48 4.09 -5.19
C GLY A 126 16.00 4.44 -5.31
N HIS A 127 15.19 3.63 -6.01
CA HIS A 127 13.73 3.81 -6.11
C HIS A 127 13.07 3.88 -4.72
N ILE A 128 12.03 4.70 -4.58
CA ILE A 128 11.28 4.88 -3.34
C ILE A 128 9.84 4.41 -3.54
N TRP A 129 9.34 3.56 -2.65
CA TRP A 129 7.96 3.07 -2.68
C TRP A 129 7.41 2.87 -1.27
N LEU A 130 6.09 2.82 -1.13
CA LEU A 130 5.42 2.49 0.14
C LEU A 130 5.40 0.97 0.32
N ASP A 131 5.81 0.48 1.50
CA ASP A 131 5.76 -0.95 1.84
C ASP A 131 5.40 -1.21 3.31
N GLY A 132 4.96 -2.42 3.63
CA GLY A 132 4.66 -2.88 4.99
C GLY A 132 5.91 -3.38 5.71
N LEU A 133 6.16 -2.88 6.92
CA LEU A 133 7.31 -3.18 7.76
C LEU A 133 6.85 -3.70 9.12
N ARG A 134 7.59 -4.66 9.67
CA ARG A 134 7.33 -5.18 11.02
C ARG A 134 7.72 -4.14 12.06
N TYR A 135 6.95 -4.04 13.15
CA TYR A 135 7.31 -3.18 14.28
C TYR A 135 8.58 -3.67 14.98
N ARG A 136 9.52 -2.73 15.20
CA ARG A 136 10.82 -2.94 15.86
C ARG A 136 11.56 -4.20 15.39
N ASN A 137 11.62 -4.42 14.09
CA ASN A 137 12.24 -5.62 13.54
C ASN A 137 12.99 -5.37 12.23
N ARG A 138 13.54 -6.43 11.65
CA ARG A 138 13.98 -6.45 10.26
C ARG A 138 12.89 -7.07 9.40
N THR A 139 12.71 -6.52 8.20
CA THR A 139 11.71 -6.96 7.24
C THR A 139 12.33 -7.01 5.87
N LEU A 140 12.05 -8.08 5.12
CA LEU A 140 12.41 -8.16 3.73
C LEU A 140 11.31 -7.53 2.87
N VAL A 141 11.69 -6.67 1.94
CA VAL A 141 10.76 -6.02 1.00
C VAL A 141 11.32 -6.07 -0.42
N LYS A 142 10.45 -6.16 -1.43
CA LYS A 142 10.85 -6.31 -2.83
C LYS A 142 10.73 -4.98 -3.55
N CYS A 143 11.83 -4.50 -4.14
CA CYS A 143 11.79 -3.26 -4.91
C CYS A 143 10.98 -3.47 -6.20
N PRO A 144 9.92 -2.68 -6.47
CA PRO A 144 9.12 -2.86 -7.68
C PRO A 144 9.90 -2.50 -8.95
N GLN A 145 10.88 -1.59 -8.87
CA GLN A 145 11.63 -1.15 -10.05
C GLN A 145 12.75 -2.12 -10.48
N CYS A 146 13.54 -2.64 -9.54
CA CYS A 146 14.68 -3.51 -9.88
C CYS A 146 14.56 -4.94 -9.35
N GLN A 147 13.43 -5.27 -8.73
CA GLN A 147 13.08 -6.58 -8.15
C GLN A 147 14.01 -7.06 -7.03
N ALA A 148 14.98 -6.23 -6.61
CA ALA A 148 15.91 -6.59 -5.56
C ALA A 148 15.23 -6.73 -4.19
N LEU A 149 15.61 -7.78 -3.46
CA LEU A 149 15.15 -8.00 -2.09
C LEU A 149 15.99 -7.17 -1.12
N ASN A 150 15.32 -6.26 -0.42
CA ASN A 150 15.91 -5.31 0.50
C ASN A 150 15.59 -5.72 1.93
N VAL A 151 16.60 -5.89 2.78
CA VAL A 151 16.38 -5.90 4.22
C VAL A 151 16.25 -4.46 4.72
N VAL A 152 15.17 -4.17 5.43
CA VAL A 152 14.87 -2.89 6.05
C VAL A 152 14.80 -3.06 7.56
N ASP A 153 15.44 -2.17 8.30
CA ASP A 153 15.52 -2.22 9.76
C ASP A 153 14.69 -1.11 10.40
N SER A 154 13.59 -1.49 11.05
CA SER A 154 12.66 -0.57 11.71
C SER A 154 12.89 -0.46 13.22
N ARG A 155 13.94 -1.06 13.79
CA ARG A 155 14.18 -1.11 15.26
C ARG A 155 14.30 0.25 15.94
N ARG A 156 14.64 1.29 15.17
CA ARG A 156 14.75 2.67 15.65
C ARG A 156 13.41 3.39 15.77
N PHE A 157 12.34 2.85 15.17
CA PHE A 157 11.00 3.41 15.26
C PHE A 157 10.28 2.73 16.42
N SER A 158 9.96 3.51 17.44
CA SER A 158 9.18 3.08 18.60
C SER A 158 7.97 3.98 18.76
N TYR A 159 6.86 3.37 19.12
CA TYR A 159 5.73 4.11 19.68
C TYR A 159 6.03 4.35 21.16
N THR A 160 6.03 5.62 21.57
CA THR A 160 6.04 6.02 22.98
C THR A 160 4.71 6.67 23.28
N ALA A 161 3.90 6.03 24.13
CA ALA A 161 2.77 6.72 24.73
C ALA A 161 3.35 7.82 25.61
N ARG A 162 3.08 9.09 25.28
CA ARG A 162 3.25 10.16 26.26
C ARG A 162 2.18 9.91 27.33
N ILE A 163 2.64 9.58 28.53
CA ILE A 163 1.83 9.52 29.75
C ILE A 163 1.55 10.95 30.19
#